data_AF-A0A848VUQ6-F1
#
_entry.id   AF-A0A848VUQ6-F1
#
_cell.length_a   1.000
_cell.length_b   1.000
_cell.length_c   1.000
_cell.angle_alpha   90.00
_cell.angle_beta   90.00
_cell.angle_gamma   90.00
#
_symmetry.space_group_name_H-M   'P 1'
#
loop_
_entity.id
_entity.type
_entity.pdbx_description
1 polymer ?
#
loop_
_entity_poly.entity_id
_entity_poly.type
_entity_poly.pdbx_seq_one_letter_code
_entity_poly.pdbx_strand_id
1 'polypeptide(L)'
;MADEEPVEGEESSGKKKRGGLIIGLVLALAGGGGGFAFTSGMIGGGGDSHGKVAHASLGDDLAFVPVEPMTVSIGDPSERRHLRFRAELEVDSDVRSDVEKLM
;
A
#
# COMPACT_ATOMS: atom_id res chain seq x y z
N MET A 1 -46.17 -66.26 -9.71
CA MET A 1 -46.66 -65.19 -8.85
C MET A 1 -45.42 -64.46 -8.39
N ALA A 2 -45.11 -63.38 -9.11
CA ALA A 2 -44.00 -62.50 -8.83
C ALA A 2 -44.41 -61.61 -7.66
N ASP A 3 -43.51 -61.45 -6.69
CA ASP A 3 -43.56 -60.37 -5.72
C ASP A 3 -42.09 -60.04 -5.39
N GLU A 4 -41.45 -59.37 -6.34
CA GLU A 4 -40.25 -58.57 -6.10
C GLU A 4 -40.73 -57.24 -5.51
N GLU A 5 -40.45 -57.01 -4.23
CA GLU A 5 -40.50 -55.68 -3.63
C GLU A 5 -39.34 -54.85 -4.21
N PRO A 6 -39.61 -53.72 -4.90
CA PRO A 6 -38.55 -52.83 -5.34
C PRO A 6 -38.13 -51.97 -4.14
N VAL A 7 -36.87 -52.13 -3.72
CA VAL A 7 -36.22 -51.19 -2.80
C VAL A 7 -36.15 -49.82 -3.46
N GLU A 8 -36.91 -48.88 -2.88
CA GLU A 8 -36.92 -47.45 -3.24
C GLU A 8 -35.49 -46.89 -3.24
N GLY A 9 -35.15 -46.20 -4.32
CA GLY A 9 -33.83 -45.61 -4.52
C GLY A 9 -33.56 -44.46 -3.57
N GLU A 10 -32.49 -44.58 -2.79
CA GLU A 10 -31.80 -43.44 -2.20
C GLU A 10 -31.18 -42.60 -3.32
N GLU A 11 -31.72 -41.40 -3.53
CA GLU A 11 -31.00 -40.32 -4.16
C GLU A 11 -29.74 -39.98 -3.34
N SER A 12 -28.59 -39.94 -4.02
CA SER A 12 -27.76 -38.73 -4.14
C SER A 12 -26.25 -39.01 -4.20
N SER A 13 -25.57 -38.06 -4.84
CA SER A 13 -24.15 -37.73 -4.67
C SER A 13 -23.10 -38.36 -5.60
N GLY A 14 -23.46 -38.62 -6.85
CA GLY A 14 -22.50 -38.96 -7.91
C GLY A 14 -21.85 -37.75 -8.61
N LYS A 15 -20.68 -37.31 -8.12
CA LYS A 15 -19.64 -36.54 -8.86
C LYS A 15 -20.04 -35.19 -9.52
N LYS A 16 -19.98 -34.08 -8.76
CA LYS A 16 -19.67 -32.74 -9.32
C LYS A 16 -18.75 -31.92 -8.39
N LYS A 17 -17.57 -32.46 -8.04
CA LYS A 17 -16.61 -31.78 -7.14
C LYS A 17 -15.52 -30.97 -7.85
N ARG A 18 -15.42 -31.01 -9.19
CA ARG A 18 -14.36 -30.32 -9.96
C ARG A 18 -14.81 -29.02 -10.64
N GLY A 19 -16.10 -28.90 -10.99
CA GLY A 19 -16.63 -27.69 -11.65
C GLY A 19 -16.53 -26.45 -10.78
N GLY A 20 -16.92 -26.55 -9.50
CA GLY A 20 -16.77 -25.44 -8.55
C GLY A 20 -15.32 -25.06 -8.28
N LEU A 21 -14.38 -26.00 -8.37
CA LEU A 21 -12.96 -25.75 -8.14
C LEU A 21 -12.32 -24.99 -9.32
N ILE A 22 -12.70 -25.31 -10.55
CA ILE A 22 -12.27 -24.56 -11.74
C ILE A 22 -12.84 -23.15 -11.73
N ILE A 23 -14.14 -23.00 -11.42
CA ILE A 23 -14.77 -21.68 -11.31
C ILE A 23 -14.11 -20.86 -10.19
N GLY A 24 -13.85 -21.47 -9.03
CA GLY A 24 -13.14 -20.83 -7.93
C GLY A 24 -11.73 -20.39 -8.32
N LEU A 25 -10.99 -21.23 -9.05
CA LEU A 25 -9.64 -20.89 -9.52
C LEU A 25 -9.66 -19.72 -10.50
N VAL A 26 -10.60 -19.70 -11.45
CA VAL A 26 -10.75 -18.61 -12.42
C VAL A 26 -11.13 -17.31 -11.69
N LEU A 27 -12.06 -17.36 -10.74
CA LEU A 27 -12.45 -16.19 -9.94
C LEU A 27 -11.29 -15.69 -9.06
N ALA A 28 -10.48 -16.59 -8.49
CA ALA A 28 -9.31 -16.23 -7.70
C ALA A 28 -8.23 -15.54 -8.56
N LEU A 29 -8.00 -16.02 -9.78
CA LEU A 29 -7.04 -15.41 -10.70
C LEU A 29 -7.53 -14.05 -11.22
N ALA A 30 -8.81 -13.96 -11.62
CA ALA A 30 -9.40 -12.72 -12.11
C ALA A 30 -9.50 -11.67 -10.99
N GLY A 31 -9.99 -12.07 -9.82
CA GLY A 31 -10.10 -11.20 -8.64
C GLY A 31 -8.73 -10.82 -8.07
N GLY A 32 -7.78 -11.76 -8.02
CA GLY A 32 -6.41 -11.51 -7.59
C GLY A 32 -5.65 -10.57 -8.54
N GLY A 33 -5.76 -10.79 -9.86
CA GLY A 33 -5.16 -9.92 -10.87
C GLY A 33 -5.78 -8.52 -10.91
N GLY A 34 -7.12 -8.44 -10.88
CA GLY A 34 -7.84 -7.17 -10.84
C GLY A 34 -7.61 -6.39 -9.54
N GLY A 35 -7.64 -7.08 -8.39
CA GLY A 35 -7.31 -6.50 -7.09
C GLY A 35 -5.87 -6.00 -7.02
N PHE A 36 -4.91 -6.79 -7.53
CA PHE A 36 -3.52 -6.37 -7.62
C PHE A 36 -3.36 -5.10 -8.48
N ALA A 37 -3.93 -5.08 -9.69
CA ALA A 37 -3.82 -3.94 -10.61
C ALA A 37 -4.47 -2.65 -10.06
N PHE A 38 -5.48 -2.78 -9.19
CA PHE A 38 -6.07 -1.66 -8.45
C PHE A 38 -5.13 -1.17 -7.35
N THR A 39 -4.61 -2.07 -6.52
CA THR A 39 -3.71 -1.71 -5.39
C THR A 39 -2.31 -1.29 -5.82
N SER A 40 -1.81 -1.76 -6.96
CA SER A 40 -0.49 -1.45 -7.49
C SER A 40 -0.41 -0.09 -8.20
N GLY A 41 -1.55 0.60 -8.35
CA GLY A 41 -1.60 1.89 -9.04
C GLY A 41 -1.60 1.80 -10.58
N MET A 42 -1.60 0.59 -11.16
CA MET A 42 -1.56 0.39 -12.63
C MET A 42 -2.81 0.90 -13.36
N ILE A 43 -4.01 0.73 -12.78
CA ILE A 43 -5.29 1.11 -13.40
C ILE A 43 -5.77 2.49 -12.95
N GLY A 44 -5.23 3.03 -11.85
CA GLY A 44 -5.67 4.27 -11.21
C GLY A 44 -4.87 5.53 -11.55
N GLY A 45 -3.92 5.47 -12.48
CA GLY A 45 -3.06 6.63 -12.78
C GLY A 45 -1.95 6.85 -11.74
N GLY A 46 -1.33 5.78 -11.25
CA GLY A 46 -0.04 5.82 -10.56
C GLY A 46 1.12 6.17 -11.50
N GLY A 47 0.90 7.11 -12.42
CA GLY A 47 2.03 7.80 -13.03
C GLY A 47 2.66 8.60 -11.91
N ASP A 48 3.95 8.37 -11.67
CA ASP A 48 4.81 9.25 -10.88
C ASP A 48 4.50 10.70 -11.30
N SER A 49 3.59 11.33 -10.56
CA SER A 49 3.41 12.77 -10.54
C SER A 49 4.50 13.38 -9.67
N HIS A 50 5.70 12.80 -9.74
CA HIS A 50 6.93 13.54 -9.60
C HIS A 50 6.95 14.53 -10.77
N GLY A 51 6.11 15.57 -10.64
CA GLY A 51 6.36 16.82 -11.33
C GLY A 51 7.84 17.09 -11.14
N LYS A 52 8.53 17.37 -12.24
CA LYS A 52 9.91 17.80 -12.22
C LYS A 52 9.95 19.09 -11.40
N VAL A 53 10.03 18.96 -10.08
CA VAL A 53 10.36 20.04 -9.19
C VAL A 53 11.74 20.43 -9.67
N ALA A 54 11.85 21.61 -10.27
CA ALA A 54 13.15 22.18 -10.53
C ALA A 54 13.83 22.21 -9.16
N HIS A 55 14.81 21.33 -8.95
CA HIS A 55 15.70 21.48 -7.82
C HIS A 55 16.32 22.85 -8.01
N ALA A 56 15.88 23.81 -7.19
CA ALA A 56 16.63 25.04 -7.02
C ALA A 56 18.02 24.56 -6.56
N SER A 57 19.01 24.76 -7.42
CA SER A 57 20.38 24.57 -7.00
C SER A 57 20.61 25.62 -5.95
N LEU A 58 20.90 25.19 -4.73
CA LEU A 58 21.47 26.10 -3.75
C LEU A 58 22.78 26.65 -4.34
N GLY A 59 23.05 27.92 -4.05
CA GLY A 59 24.32 28.55 -4.38
C GLY A 59 25.46 27.95 -3.57
N ASP A 60 26.68 28.42 -3.84
CA ASP A 60 27.86 27.96 -3.11
C ASP A 60 27.91 28.51 -1.66
N ASP A 61 27.09 29.51 -1.33
CA ASP A 61 27.02 30.14 -0.01
C ASP A 61 25.80 29.66 0.79
N LEU A 62 26.06 28.72 1.70
CA LEU A 62 25.06 28.00 2.45
C LEU A 62 25.05 28.44 3.92
N ALA A 63 23.85 28.51 4.47
CA ALA A 63 23.61 28.65 5.89
C ALA A 63 22.82 27.45 6.43
N PHE A 64 23.06 27.11 7.69
CA PHE A 64 22.39 26.01 8.39
C PHE A 64 21.48 26.58 9.49
N VAL A 65 20.19 26.31 9.39
CA VAL A 65 19.17 26.74 10.37
C VAL A 65 18.74 25.54 11.21
N PRO A 66 18.91 25.55 12.54
CA PRO A 66 18.54 24.43 13.38
C PRO A 66 17.02 24.24 13.44
N VAL A 67 16.56 22.99 13.32
CA VAL A 67 15.17 22.61 13.54
C VAL A 67 14.98 22.20 14.99
N GLU A 68 13.86 22.60 15.59
CA GLU A 68 13.57 22.23 16.98
C GLU A 68 13.50 20.71 17.16
N PRO A 69 14.23 20.13 18.14
CA PRO A 69 14.24 18.68 18.34
C PRO A 69 12.85 18.15 18.62
N MET A 70 12.44 17.11 17.88
CA MET A 70 11.12 16.53 18.02
C MET A 70 11.17 15.01 18.19
N THR A 71 10.10 14.48 18.78
CA THR A 71 9.91 13.05 19.00
C THR A 71 8.68 12.58 18.25
N VAL A 72 8.83 11.57 17.41
CA VAL A 72 7.75 11.00 16.61
C VAL A 72 7.59 9.52 16.93
N SER A 73 6.36 9.01 16.87
CA SER A 73 6.10 7.57 16.97
C SER A 73 6.34 6.92 15.61
N ILE A 74 7.05 5.79 15.57
CA ILE A 74 7.37 5.07 14.34
C ILE A 74 6.96 3.60 14.46
N GLY A 75 6.45 3.01 13.39
CA GLY A 75 5.99 1.62 13.37
C GLY A 75 4.53 1.45 13.80
N ASP A 76 4.14 0.21 14.09
CA ASP A 76 2.78 -0.12 14.48
C ASP A 76 2.42 0.54 15.83
N PRO A 77 1.21 1.11 16.01
CA PRO A 77 0.80 1.73 17.28
C PRO A 77 0.91 0.81 18.51
N SER A 78 0.86 -0.52 18.31
CA SER A 78 1.06 -1.52 19.37
C SER A 78 2.54 -1.69 19.77
N GLU A 79 3.45 -1.43 18.84
CA GLU A 79 4.90 -1.42 19.06
C GLU A 79 5.33 -0.02 19.48
N ARG A 80 5.27 0.28 20.79
CA ARG A 80 5.62 1.60 21.37
C ARG A 80 7.05 2.03 21.06
N ARG A 81 7.28 2.56 19.87
CA ARG A 81 8.59 2.95 19.35
C ARG A 81 8.56 4.43 19.05
N HIS A 82 9.48 5.17 19.64
CA HIS A 82 9.62 6.60 19.43
C HIS A 82 11.02 6.91 18.88
N LEU A 83 11.07 7.79 17.89
CA LEU A 83 12.29 8.37 17.33
C LEU A 83 12.39 9.81 17.79
N ARG A 84 13.45 10.13 18.53
CA ARG A 84 13.85 11.52 18.77
C ARG A 84 14.94 11.87 17.79
N PHE A 85 14.73 12.91 16.99
CA PHE A 85 15.72 13.36 16.02
C PHE A 85 15.99 14.86 16.14
N ARG A 86 17.15 15.26 15.61
CA ARG A 86 17.60 16.64 15.46
C ARG A 86 18.03 16.82 14.00
N ALA A 87 17.79 17.99 13.45
CA ALA A 87 18.11 18.30 12.08
C ALA A 87 18.46 19.78 11.93
N GLU A 88 19.08 20.11 10.82
CA GLU A 88 19.34 21.47 10.37
C GLU A 88 18.86 21.59 8.92
N LEU A 89 18.34 22.76 8.57
CA LEU A 89 17.94 23.11 7.21
C LEU A 89 19.10 23.82 6.53
N GLU A 90 19.56 23.24 5.43
CA GLU A 90 20.52 23.86 4.53
C GLU A 90 19.79 24.79 3.57
N VAL A 91 20.13 26.07 3.59
CA VAL A 91 19.45 27.12 2.83
C VAL A 91 20.49 28.10 2.27
N ASP A 92 20.16 28.81 1.20
CA ASP A 92 20.98 29.94 0.75
C ASP A 92 21.08 30.99 1.87
N SER A 93 22.29 31.53 2.07
CA SER A 93 22.56 32.48 3.15
C SER A 93 21.60 33.69 3.14
N ASP A 94 21.23 34.16 1.95
CA ASP A 94 20.32 35.30 1.73
C ASP A 94 18.90 35.07 2.27
N VAL A 95 18.42 33.82 2.32
CA VAL A 95 17.04 33.50 2.77
C VAL A 95 16.98 33.01 4.22
N ARG A 96 18.13 32.83 4.87
CA ARG A 96 18.24 32.33 6.26
C ARG A 96 17.28 33.04 7.22
N SER A 97 17.28 34.37 7.19
CA SER A 97 16.48 35.18 8.12
C SER A 97 14.97 35.00 7.94
N ASP A 98 14.53 34.66 6.73
CA ASP A 98 13.11 34.42 6.46
C ASP A 98 12.69 33.02 6.89
N VAL A 99 13.57 32.02 6.70
CA VAL A 99 13.36 30.67 7.23
C VAL A 99 13.30 30.66 8.75
N GLU A 100 14.18 31.41 9.42
CA GLU A 100 14.17 31.54 10.89
C GLU A 100 12.88 32.15 11.45
N LYS A 101 12.16 32.98 10.70
CA LYS A 101 10.87 33.56 11.13
C LYS A 101 9.70 32.57 11.03
N LEU A 102 9.86 31.49 10.27
CA LEU A 102 8.82 30.49 10.00
C LEU A 102 8.91 29.27 10.92
N MET A 103 10.04 29.11 11.62
CA MET A 103 10.26 28.10 12.65
C MET A 103 9.60 28.53 13.96
#